data_AF-A0A2Z4RMC2-F1
#
_entry.id   AF-A0A2Z4RMC2-F1
#
_cell.length_a   1.000
_cell.length_b   1.000
_cell.length_c   1.000
_cell.angle_alpha   90.00
_cell.angle_beta   90.00
_cell.angle_gamma   90.00
#
_symmetry.space_group_name_H-M   'P 1'
#
loop_
_entity.id
_entity.type
_entity.pdbx_description
1 polymer ?
#
loop_
_entity_poly.entity_id
_entity_poly.type
_entity_poly.pdbx_seq_one_letter_code
_entity_poly.pdbx_strand_id
1 'polypeptide(L)'
;MIQITLPDGSLREYDQPLTVHEVAASIGPGLANAAVAGRVDGVLVDCEFLIRANARVSLVTPQEPDGLEILRRSCALMLAMAVKQLHAHAQWRMGSELGDGFYCEFSVERPLTATDLLQIESRMQSLAASNHSIRRRSTPFPYSEHPSLYRLGDTDYLTTGPHVPTTRVLQAFALDHISGTLQQRIYGTCWSSHEELQQWRLPPQVMVVSMDDRQAHYAHRVTERLRRSGVRALADLRSEKIHHKIRQHSQTVPYLVVVGEKEKAGGFVSVRSRSGEDLGRMEVEAVCEWLGQPQV
;
A
#
# COMPACT_ATOMS: atom_id res chain seq x y z
N MET A 1 -32.17 17.91 8.89
CA MET A 1 -31.64 17.03 9.94
C MET A 1 -31.15 15.74 9.29
N ILE A 2 -29.86 15.45 9.44
CA ILE A 2 -29.17 14.26 8.95
C ILE A 2 -28.87 13.38 10.16
N GLN A 3 -29.21 12.10 10.07
CA GLN A 3 -28.94 11.10 11.10
C GLN A 3 -27.76 10.22 10.69
N ILE A 4 -26.71 10.24 11.50
CA ILE A 4 -25.52 9.41 11.32
C ILE A 4 -25.55 8.26 12.32
N THR A 5 -25.50 7.03 11.80
CA THR A 5 -25.39 5.82 12.63
C THR A 5 -23.93 5.40 12.73
N LEU A 6 -23.40 5.34 13.95
CA LEU A 6 -22.02 4.90 14.22
C LEU A 6 -21.95 3.37 14.38
N PRO A 7 -20.74 2.77 14.38
CA PRO A 7 -20.58 1.31 14.45
C PRO A 7 -21.10 0.69 15.74
N ASP A 8 -21.08 1.44 16.84
CA ASP A 8 -21.63 1.04 18.14
C ASP A 8 -23.17 1.10 18.20
N GLY A 9 -23.82 1.49 17.10
CA GLY A 9 -25.27 1.67 17.00
C GLY A 9 -25.76 3.02 17.52
N SER A 10 -24.89 3.88 18.03
CA SER A 10 -25.28 5.22 18.46
C SER A 10 -25.70 6.08 17.26
N LEU A 11 -26.69 6.94 17.50
CA LEU A 11 -27.21 7.88 16.52
C LEU A 11 -26.78 9.29 16.89
N ARG A 12 -26.31 10.03 15.88
CA ARG A 12 -25.98 11.46 16.00
C ARG A 12 -26.77 12.25 14.97
N GLU A 13 -27.31 13.37 15.40
CA GLU A 13 -28.14 14.24 14.56
C GLU A 13 -27.40 15.53 14.26
N TYR A 14 -27.46 15.95 12.99
CA TYR A 14 -26.82 17.17 12.51
C TYR A 14 -27.81 17.98 11.67
N ASP A 15 -27.80 19.30 11.82
CA ASP A 15 -28.77 20.17 11.15
C ASP A 15 -28.39 20.49 9.69
N GLN A 16 -27.13 20.25 9.32
CA GLN A 16 -26.57 20.55 8.00
C GLN A 16 -25.70 19.40 7.47
N PRO A 17 -25.49 19.31 6.14
CA PRO A 17 -24.48 18.43 5.57
C PRO A 17 -23.12 18.65 6.20
N LEU A 18 -22.41 17.55 6.44
CA LEU A 18 -21.10 17.56 7.08
C LEU A 18 -20.19 16.50 6.45
N THR A 19 -18.90 16.75 6.53
CA THR A 19 -17.87 15.86 6.03
C THR A 19 -17.61 14.71 7.00
N VAL A 20 -17.01 13.62 6.50
CA VAL A 20 -16.50 12.54 7.35
C VAL A 20 -15.55 13.07 8.44
N HIS A 21 -14.70 14.05 8.10
CA HIS A 21 -13.80 14.69 9.06
C HIS A 21 -14.57 15.43 10.17
N GLU A 22 -15.64 16.15 9.82
CA GLU A 22 -16.49 16.84 10.81
C GLU A 22 -17.25 15.86 11.71
N VAL A 23 -17.70 14.72 11.16
CA VAL A 23 -18.24 13.61 11.98
C VAL A 23 -17.18 13.15 12.99
N ALA A 24 -15.95 12.88 12.53
CA ALA A 24 -14.85 12.47 13.40
C ALA A 24 -14.53 13.52 14.48
N ALA A 25 -14.46 14.79 14.11
CA ALA A 25 -14.22 15.90 15.03
C ALA A 25 -15.30 16.03 16.10
N SER A 26 -16.56 15.78 15.75
CA SER A 26 -17.68 15.77 16.70
C SER A 26 -17.62 14.61 17.69
N ILE A 27 -16.97 13.49 17.33
CA ILE A 27 -16.76 12.36 18.24
C ILE A 27 -15.58 12.65 19.17
N GLY A 28 -14.47 13.15 18.62
CA GLY A 28 -13.35 13.64 19.42
C GLY A 28 -12.16 14.07 18.57
N PRO A 29 -11.36 15.03 19.05
CA PRO A 29 -10.24 15.59 18.30
C PRO A 29 -9.15 14.55 18.00
N GLY A 30 -8.92 13.59 18.90
CA GLY A 30 -7.97 12.49 18.68
C GLY A 30 -8.36 11.62 17.49
N LEU A 31 -9.64 11.29 17.36
CA LEU A 31 -10.15 10.47 16.27
C LEU A 31 -10.14 11.22 14.93
N ALA A 32 -10.47 12.51 14.93
CA ALA A 32 -10.35 13.36 13.74
C ALA A 32 -8.92 13.46 13.20
N ASN A 33 -7.94 13.52 14.11
CA ASN A 33 -6.52 13.53 13.74
C ASN A 33 -6.02 12.17 13.26
N ALA A 34 -6.59 11.07 13.77
CA ALA A 34 -6.21 9.72 13.37
C ALA A 34 -6.90 9.24 12.09
N ALA A 35 -8.06 9.79 11.73
CA ALA A 35 -8.83 9.35 10.57
C ALA A 35 -8.11 9.65 9.24
N VAL A 36 -7.94 8.61 8.42
CA VAL A 36 -7.40 8.73 7.06
C VAL A 36 -8.47 8.68 5.97
N ALA A 37 -9.62 8.10 6.28
CA ALA A 37 -10.80 8.03 5.43
C ALA A 37 -12.05 7.75 6.27
N GLY A 38 -13.20 7.67 5.61
CA GLY A 38 -14.43 7.14 6.20
C GLY A 38 -15.02 6.03 5.36
N ARG A 39 -15.95 5.29 5.95
CA ARG A 39 -16.83 4.37 5.26
C ARG A 39 -18.26 4.86 5.43
N VAL A 40 -18.91 5.22 4.32
CA VAL A 40 -20.29 5.70 4.30
C VAL A 40 -21.13 4.65 3.60
N ASP A 41 -22.06 4.03 4.32
CA ASP A 41 -22.91 2.93 3.83
C ASP A 41 -22.13 1.80 3.17
N GLY A 42 -20.97 1.46 3.75
CA GLY A 42 -20.09 0.40 3.25
C GLY A 42 -19.01 0.87 2.27
N VAL A 43 -19.16 2.05 1.66
CA VAL A 43 -18.24 2.58 0.64
C VAL A 43 -17.13 3.40 1.27
N LEU A 44 -15.87 3.10 0.95
CA LEU A 44 -14.72 3.89 1.37
C LEU A 44 -14.71 5.24 0.67
N VAL A 45 -14.56 6.33 1.42
CA VAL A 45 -14.59 7.71 0.93
C VAL A 45 -13.52 8.58 1.61
N ASP A 46 -13.09 9.66 0.96
CA ASP A 46 -12.15 10.62 1.53
C ASP A 46 -12.71 11.29 2.80
N CYS A 47 -11.83 11.77 3.69
CA CYS A 47 -12.24 12.52 4.88
C CYS A 47 -13.07 13.79 4.58
N GLU A 48 -12.90 14.39 3.40
CA GLU A 48 -13.67 15.57 2.97
C GLU A 48 -14.98 15.22 2.25
N PHE A 49 -15.32 13.93 2.14
CA PHE A 49 -16.57 13.52 1.54
C PHE A 49 -17.76 14.09 2.32
N LEU A 50 -18.59 14.86 1.62
CA LEU A 50 -19.74 15.55 2.20
C LEU A 50 -20.96 14.61 2.27
N ILE A 51 -21.41 14.33 3.48
CA ILE A 51 -22.58 13.51 3.77
C ILE A 51 -23.81 14.42 3.74
N ARG A 52 -24.74 14.13 2.82
CA ARG A 52 -25.94 14.95 2.56
C ARG A 52 -27.25 14.32 3.02
N ALA A 53 -27.22 13.04 3.40
CA ALA A 53 -28.38 12.25 3.79
C ALA A 53 -28.02 11.33 4.95
N ASN A 54 -29.03 10.71 5.54
CA ASN A 54 -28.83 9.73 6.60
C ASN A 54 -27.93 8.60 6.11
N ALA A 55 -26.95 8.21 6.92
CA ALA A 55 -25.97 7.22 6.54
C ALA A 55 -25.40 6.49 7.75
N ARG A 56 -24.91 5.27 7.53
CA ARG A 56 -24.03 4.58 8.47
C ARG A 56 -22.59 5.00 8.20
N VAL A 57 -21.91 5.52 9.22
CA VAL A 57 -20.55 6.02 9.09
C VAL A 57 -19.63 5.27 10.04
N SER A 58 -18.55 4.71 9.50
CA SER A 58 -17.39 4.30 10.30
C SER A 58 -16.17 5.11 9.86
N LEU A 59 -15.24 5.35 10.78
CA LEU A 59 -13.98 6.03 10.47
C LEU A 59 -12.92 4.99 10.24
N VAL A 60 -12.01 5.26 9.31
CA VAL A 60 -10.89 4.39 8.98
C VAL A 60 -9.61 5.02 9.50
N THR A 61 -8.86 4.28 10.31
CA THR A 61 -7.56 4.72 10.84
C THR A 61 -6.40 3.93 10.19
N PRO A 62 -5.15 4.44 10.27
CA PRO A 62 -3.95 3.76 9.75
C PRO A 62 -3.71 2.34 10.24
N GLN A 63 -4.33 1.93 11.36
CA GLN A 63 -4.15 0.61 11.97
C GLN A 63 -5.03 -0.45 11.30
N GLU A 64 -6.02 -0.04 10.52
CA GLU A 64 -6.91 -0.95 9.79
C GLU A 64 -6.30 -1.35 8.44
N PRO A 65 -6.62 -2.54 7.89
CA PRO A 65 -6.13 -2.98 6.58
C PRO A 65 -6.39 -1.96 5.46
N ASP A 66 -7.63 -1.47 5.35
CA ASP A 66 -8.01 -0.43 4.38
C ASP A 66 -7.23 0.87 4.64
N GLY A 67 -6.94 1.19 5.90
CA GLY A 67 -6.12 2.34 6.28
C GLY A 67 -4.69 2.24 5.78
N LEU A 68 -4.05 1.07 5.92
CA LEU A 68 -2.71 0.80 5.40
C LEU A 68 -2.66 0.88 3.87
N GLU A 69 -3.67 0.36 3.17
CA GLU A 69 -3.76 0.50 1.72
C GLU A 69 -3.86 1.98 1.29
N ILE A 70 -4.66 2.77 2.00
CA ILE A 70 -4.77 4.21 1.77
C ILE A 70 -3.43 4.92 2.02
N LEU A 71 -2.70 4.57 3.09
CA LEU A 71 -1.36 5.11 3.33
C LEU A 71 -0.43 4.81 2.14
N ARG A 72 -0.37 3.56 1.69
CA ARG A 72 0.50 3.11 0.59
C ARG A 72 0.16 3.82 -0.72
N ARG A 73 -1.13 3.93 -1.05
CA ARG A 73 -1.61 4.65 -2.23
C ARG A 73 -1.25 6.14 -2.18
N SER A 74 -1.41 6.77 -1.04
CA SER A 74 -1.00 8.16 -0.84
C SER A 74 0.52 8.35 -0.84
N CYS A 75 1.29 7.37 -0.37
CA CYS A 75 2.74 7.38 -0.44
C CYS A 75 3.24 7.33 -1.88
N ALA A 76 2.55 6.59 -2.76
CA ALA A 76 2.81 6.61 -4.21
C ALA A 76 2.64 8.02 -4.80
N LEU A 77 1.59 8.77 -4.44
CA LEU A 77 1.45 10.16 -4.88
C LEU A 77 2.58 11.07 -4.36
N MET A 78 2.98 10.89 -3.10
CA MET A 78 4.09 11.64 -2.53
C MET A 78 5.42 11.33 -3.24
N LEU A 79 5.66 10.07 -3.59
CA LEU A 79 6.79 9.65 -4.42
C LEU A 79 6.73 10.30 -5.81
N ALA A 80 5.58 10.29 -6.48
CA ALA A 80 5.41 10.97 -7.76
C ALA A 80 5.72 12.47 -7.68
N MET A 81 5.28 13.14 -6.61
CA MET A 81 5.62 14.54 -6.37
C MET A 81 7.11 14.76 -6.13
N ALA A 82 7.76 13.89 -5.34
CA ALA A 82 9.20 13.98 -5.07
C ALA A 82 10.02 13.81 -6.35
N VAL A 83 9.70 12.79 -7.16
CA VAL A 83 10.36 12.55 -8.45
C VAL A 83 10.16 13.72 -9.38
N LYS A 84 8.94 14.26 -9.51
CA LYS A 84 8.68 15.41 -10.38
C LYS A 84 9.47 16.66 -9.96
N GLN A 85 9.68 16.89 -8.66
CA GLN A 85 10.44 18.04 -8.16
C GLN A 85 11.94 17.92 -8.38
N LEU A 86 12.51 16.71 -8.28
CA LEU A 86 13.95 16.46 -8.46
C LEU A 86 14.32 16.19 -9.91
N HIS A 87 13.44 15.50 -10.64
CA HIS A 87 13.64 15.00 -11.99
C HIS A 87 12.45 15.42 -12.87
N ALA A 88 12.37 16.71 -13.20
CA ALA A 88 11.26 17.26 -13.98
C ALA A 88 11.05 16.62 -15.38
N HIS A 89 12.06 15.92 -15.89
CA HIS A 89 12.00 15.17 -17.15
C HIS A 89 11.34 13.78 -17.00
N ALA A 90 11.17 13.27 -15.78
CA ALA A 90 10.49 12.02 -15.51
C ALA A 90 8.97 12.20 -15.63
N GLN A 91 8.34 11.49 -16.56
CA GLN A 91 6.91 11.54 -16.78
C GLN A 91 6.22 10.45 -15.97
N TRP A 92 5.45 10.86 -14.96
CA TRP A 92 4.61 9.94 -14.19
C TRP A 92 3.57 9.27 -15.09
N ARG A 93 3.43 7.95 -14.94
CA ARG A 93 2.48 7.12 -15.70
C ARG A 93 1.34 6.65 -14.81
N MET A 94 1.69 6.00 -13.70
CA MET A 94 0.75 5.50 -12.71
C MET A 94 1.44 5.26 -11.37
N GLY A 95 0.67 5.13 -10.31
CA GLY A 95 1.13 4.64 -9.02
C GLY A 95 0.00 3.92 -8.30
N SER A 96 0.34 2.92 -7.49
CA SER A 96 -0.63 2.10 -6.78
C SER A 96 0.02 1.41 -5.58
N GLU A 97 -0.80 1.02 -4.62
CA GLU A 97 -0.45 0.02 -3.61
C GLU A 97 -0.12 -1.34 -4.27
N LEU A 98 0.79 -2.08 -3.65
CA LEU A 98 1.19 -3.42 -4.08
C LEU A 98 1.63 -4.24 -2.86
N GLY A 99 0.78 -5.16 -2.41
CA GLY A 99 1.04 -5.97 -1.21
C GLY A 99 1.33 -5.09 0.00
N ASP A 100 2.48 -5.29 0.63
CA ASP A 100 2.90 -4.52 1.81
C ASP A 100 3.43 -3.10 1.51
N GLY A 101 3.48 -2.73 0.23
CA GLY A 101 4.08 -1.47 -0.19
C GLY A 101 3.32 -0.80 -1.33
N PHE A 102 4.07 -0.10 -2.16
CA PHE A 102 3.56 0.67 -3.28
C PHE A 102 4.63 0.77 -4.38
N TYR A 103 4.20 1.20 -5.56
CA TYR A 103 5.12 1.55 -6.63
C TYR A 103 4.62 2.76 -7.42
N CYS A 104 5.57 3.42 -8.10
CA CYS A 104 5.27 4.39 -9.15
C CYS A 104 6.02 4.04 -10.42
N GLU A 105 5.33 4.14 -11.55
CA GLU A 105 5.89 3.95 -12.88
C GLU A 105 6.13 5.31 -13.54
N PHE A 106 7.32 5.48 -14.09
CA PHE A 106 7.78 6.67 -14.78
C PHE A 106 8.37 6.33 -16.15
N SER A 107 8.09 7.17 -17.14
CA SER A 107 8.87 7.21 -18.37
C SER A 107 10.00 8.23 -18.20
N VAL A 108 11.24 7.81 -18.42
CA VAL A 108 12.44 8.64 -18.27
C VAL A 108 13.30 8.57 -19.52
N GLU A 109 13.93 9.70 -19.87
CA GLU A 109 14.95 9.72 -20.94
C GLU A 109 16.31 9.22 -20.43
N ARG A 110 16.63 9.54 -19.17
CA ARG A 110 17.84 9.09 -18.48
C ARG A 110 17.43 8.20 -17.30
N PRO A 111 17.93 6.96 -17.22
CA PRO A 111 17.60 6.07 -16.11
C PRO A 111 18.00 6.68 -14.76
N LEU A 112 17.07 6.67 -13.82
CA LEU A 112 17.32 6.98 -12.41
C LEU A 112 18.20 5.89 -11.79
N THR A 113 19.08 6.32 -10.89
CA THR A 113 20.12 5.52 -10.25
C THR A 113 19.83 5.27 -8.77
N ALA A 114 20.62 4.41 -8.13
CA ALA A 114 20.54 4.20 -6.68
C ALA A 114 20.83 5.48 -5.87
N THR A 115 21.69 6.37 -6.39
CA THR A 115 21.94 7.67 -5.76
C THR A 115 20.72 8.57 -5.83
N ASP A 116 20.02 8.59 -6.97
CA ASP A 116 18.77 9.33 -7.12
C ASP A 116 17.70 8.80 -6.16
N LEU A 117 17.63 7.48 -5.96
CA LEU A 117 16.70 6.86 -5.02
C LEU A 117 16.84 7.42 -3.60
N LEU A 118 18.07 7.55 -3.11
CA LEU A 118 18.35 8.13 -1.78
C LEU A 118 17.92 9.61 -1.70
N GLN A 119 18.14 10.37 -2.77
CA GLN A 119 17.71 11.78 -2.85
C GLN A 119 16.19 11.90 -2.88
N ILE A 120 15.51 11.02 -3.63
CA ILE A 120 14.05 10.95 -3.71
C ILE A 120 13.47 10.61 -2.34
N GLU A 121 14.01 9.61 -1.63
CA GLU A 121 13.54 9.24 -0.29
C GLU A 121 13.71 10.40 0.71
N SER A 122 14.87 11.06 0.72
CA SER A 122 15.11 12.25 1.54
C SER A 122 14.15 13.40 1.20
N ARG A 123 13.83 13.58 -0.08
CA ARG A 123 12.83 14.56 -0.50
C ARG A 123 11.44 14.18 -0.02
N MET A 124 11.04 12.91 -0.12
CA MET A 124 9.77 12.43 0.43
C MET A 124 9.65 12.70 1.93
N GLN A 125 10.73 12.51 2.70
CA GLN A 125 10.74 12.81 4.15
C GLN A 125 10.46 14.31 4.42
N SER A 126 11.07 15.18 3.61
CA SER A 126 10.82 16.64 3.67
C SER A 126 9.37 17.00 3.32
N LEU A 127 8.79 16.31 2.33
CA LEU A 127 7.41 16.51 1.89
C LEU A 127 6.38 16.03 2.92
N ALA A 128 6.67 14.92 3.61
CA ALA A 128 5.88 14.45 4.75
C ALA A 128 5.86 15.49 5.87
N ALA A 129 7.02 16.06 6.22
CA ALA A 129 7.13 17.10 7.25
C ALA A 129 6.41 18.42 6.88
N SER A 130 6.32 18.72 5.58
CA SER A 130 5.71 19.96 5.08
C SER A 130 4.17 19.97 5.07
N ASN A 131 3.52 18.84 5.38
CA ASN A 131 2.07 18.73 5.57
C ASN A 131 1.22 19.25 4.38
N HIS A 132 1.55 18.82 3.17
CA HIS A 132 0.77 19.16 1.98
C HIS A 132 -0.60 18.49 2.03
N SER A 133 -1.65 19.21 1.64
CA SER A 133 -3.00 18.67 1.53
C SER A 133 -3.14 17.79 0.28
N ILE A 134 -3.80 16.65 0.41
CA ILE A 134 -4.24 15.82 -0.73
C ILE A 134 -5.75 15.99 -0.84
N ARG A 135 -6.23 16.40 -2.03
CA ARG A 135 -7.62 16.84 -2.21
C ARG A 135 -8.22 16.28 -3.48
N ARG A 136 -9.33 15.55 -3.37
CA ARG A 136 -10.11 15.14 -4.54
C ARG A 136 -10.69 16.38 -5.21
N ARG A 137 -10.47 16.55 -6.52
CA ARG A 137 -11.13 17.59 -7.30
C ARG A 137 -12.61 17.22 -7.41
N SER A 138 -13.48 18.20 -7.19
CA SER A 138 -14.92 18.00 -7.32
C SER A 138 -15.24 17.50 -8.72
N THR A 139 -15.91 16.36 -8.81
CA THR A 139 -16.49 15.84 -10.05
C THR A 139 -18.02 15.82 -9.91
N PRO A 140 -18.76 15.97 -11.02
CA PRO A 140 -20.23 15.90 -10.99
C PRO A 140 -20.75 14.47 -10.73
N PHE A 141 -19.86 13.47 -10.74
CA PHE A 141 -20.21 12.07 -10.55
C PHE A 141 -20.13 11.66 -9.07
N PRO A 142 -20.98 10.71 -8.65
CA PRO A 142 -20.90 10.15 -7.30
C PRO A 142 -19.52 9.54 -7.04
N TYR A 143 -19.20 9.36 -5.76
CA TYR A 143 -18.00 8.64 -5.38
C TYR A 143 -18.04 7.25 -6.02
N SER A 144 -16.98 6.89 -6.73
CA SER A 144 -16.87 5.62 -7.43
C SER A 144 -15.45 5.11 -7.34
N GLU A 145 -15.29 3.81 -7.56
CA GLU A 145 -13.97 3.17 -7.65
C GLU A 145 -13.16 3.62 -8.87
N HIS A 146 -13.75 4.44 -9.75
CA HIS A 146 -13.05 4.95 -10.92
C HIS A 146 -12.02 6.03 -10.56
N PRO A 147 -10.92 6.12 -11.34
CA PRO A 147 -9.92 7.16 -11.15
C PRO A 147 -10.53 8.57 -11.14
N SER A 148 -10.10 9.36 -10.18
CA SER A 148 -10.48 10.76 -10.01
C SER A 148 -9.22 11.63 -9.98
N LEU A 149 -9.36 12.93 -10.24
CA LEU A 149 -8.25 13.86 -10.11
C LEU A 149 -8.03 14.22 -8.64
N TYR A 150 -6.84 13.94 -8.12
CA TYR A 150 -6.39 14.35 -6.80
C TYR A 150 -5.31 15.42 -6.93
N ARG A 151 -5.51 16.55 -6.25
CA ARG A 151 -4.51 17.61 -6.14
C ARG A 151 -3.58 17.35 -4.97
N LEU A 152 -2.28 17.37 -5.23
CA LEU A 152 -1.22 17.36 -4.22
C LEU A 152 -0.18 18.42 -4.60
N GLY A 153 -0.05 19.45 -3.77
CA GLY A 153 0.66 20.68 -4.13
C GLY A 153 0.01 21.35 -5.35
N ASP A 154 0.81 21.69 -6.36
CA ASP A 154 0.36 22.32 -7.60
C ASP A 154 0.09 21.33 -8.74
N THR A 155 0.08 20.03 -8.46
CA THR A 155 -0.10 18.98 -9.47
C THR A 155 -1.37 18.18 -9.22
N ASP A 156 -2.12 17.93 -10.28
CA ASP A 156 -3.26 17.02 -10.29
C ASP A 156 -2.80 15.64 -10.81
N TYR A 157 -3.15 14.57 -10.08
CA TYR A 157 -2.85 13.18 -10.40
C TYR A 157 -4.15 12.41 -10.65
N LEU A 158 -4.19 11.57 -11.68
CA LEU A 158 -5.36 10.74 -11.98
C LEU A 158 -5.22 9.37 -11.31
N THR A 159 -5.91 9.15 -10.21
CA THR A 159 -5.73 7.96 -9.35
C THR A 159 -7.03 7.53 -8.72
N THR A 160 -7.10 6.27 -8.29
CA THR A 160 -8.19 5.78 -7.45
C THR A 160 -8.05 6.36 -6.05
N GLY A 161 -9.17 6.56 -5.37
CA GLY A 161 -9.24 6.99 -3.98
C GLY A 161 -9.73 5.89 -3.04
N PRO A 162 -9.82 6.14 -1.74
CA PRO A 162 -9.51 7.42 -1.09
C PRO A 162 -8.00 7.62 -0.85
N HIS A 163 -7.64 8.83 -0.43
CA HIS A 163 -6.29 9.20 -0.01
C HIS A 163 -6.29 9.82 1.39
N VAL A 164 -5.14 9.72 2.09
CA VAL A 164 -4.93 10.43 3.36
C VAL A 164 -5.16 11.93 3.20
N PRO A 165 -5.66 12.64 4.22
CA PRO A 165 -5.95 14.06 4.12
C PRO A 165 -4.70 14.93 3.91
N THR A 166 -3.55 14.55 4.47
CA THR A 166 -2.30 15.30 4.32
C THR A 166 -1.06 14.41 4.32
N THR A 167 0.03 14.91 3.74
CA THR A 167 1.32 14.17 3.71
C THR A 167 1.92 13.95 5.09
N ARG A 168 1.50 14.68 6.12
CA ARG A 168 1.99 14.53 7.51
C ARG A 168 1.64 13.16 8.11
N VAL A 169 0.62 12.49 7.60
CA VAL A 169 0.26 11.13 8.02
C VAL A 169 1.29 10.10 7.54
N LEU A 170 2.00 10.39 6.43
CA LEU A 170 2.92 9.48 5.76
C LEU A 170 4.32 9.57 6.36
N GLN A 171 4.51 9.09 7.60
CA GLN A 171 5.80 9.23 8.30
C GLN A 171 6.69 8.00 8.24
N ALA A 172 6.11 6.80 8.18
CA ALA A 172 6.85 5.54 8.21
C ALA A 172 6.84 4.91 6.82
N PHE A 173 7.81 5.27 5.99
CA PHE A 173 8.00 4.67 4.67
C PHE A 173 9.48 4.46 4.36
N ALA A 174 9.74 3.64 3.36
CA ALA A 174 11.07 3.42 2.82
C ALA A 174 11.01 3.17 1.31
N LEU A 175 12.04 3.60 0.57
CA LEU A 175 12.22 3.17 -0.81
C LEU A 175 13.14 1.95 -0.88
N ASP A 176 12.78 0.99 -1.73
CA ASP A 176 13.49 -0.29 -1.81
C ASP A 176 14.48 -0.29 -2.97
N HIS A 177 13.98 -0.13 -4.20
CA HIS A 177 14.81 -0.17 -5.40
C HIS A 177 14.07 0.38 -6.63
N ILE A 178 14.81 0.48 -7.73
CA ILE A 178 14.33 0.87 -9.05
C ILE A 178 14.45 -0.32 -9.98
N SER A 179 13.43 -0.57 -10.79
CA SER A 179 13.44 -1.58 -11.86
C SER A 179 13.17 -0.93 -13.21
N GLY A 180 13.61 -1.56 -14.30
CA GLY A 180 13.42 -1.06 -15.66
C GLY A 180 14.52 -0.08 -16.12
N THR A 181 14.44 0.35 -17.37
CA THR A 181 15.45 1.21 -18.01
C THR A 181 14.87 2.57 -18.42
N LEU A 182 14.03 2.61 -19.45
CA LEU A 182 13.34 3.82 -19.91
C LEU A 182 11.92 3.94 -19.32
N GLN A 183 11.28 2.82 -19.07
CA GLN A 183 10.09 2.73 -18.23
C GLN A 183 10.55 2.16 -16.90
N GLN A 184 10.67 3.02 -15.89
CA GLN A 184 11.17 2.64 -14.58
C GLN A 184 10.05 2.58 -13.55
N ARG A 185 10.06 1.52 -12.73
CA ARG A 185 9.25 1.44 -11.53
C ARG A 185 10.11 1.64 -10.31
N ILE A 186 9.74 2.59 -9.47
CA ILE A 186 10.32 2.78 -8.14
C ILE A 186 9.37 2.12 -7.14
N TYR A 187 9.90 1.24 -6.30
CA TYR A 187 9.15 0.53 -5.27
C TYR A 187 9.51 1.05 -3.88
N GLY A 188 8.54 0.97 -2.98
CA GLY A 188 8.75 1.26 -1.57
C GLY A 188 7.67 0.64 -0.69
N THR A 189 7.83 0.79 0.61
CA THR A 189 6.89 0.31 1.63
C THR A 189 6.38 1.48 2.47
N CYS A 190 5.17 1.38 3.01
CA CYS A 190 4.61 2.35 3.94
C CYS A 190 3.77 1.64 5.03
N TRP A 191 3.95 2.07 6.27
CA TRP A 191 3.37 1.49 7.49
C TRP A 191 2.71 2.56 8.36
N SER A 192 1.90 2.13 9.33
CA SER A 192 1.19 3.06 10.21
C SER A 192 2.13 3.72 11.23
N SER A 193 3.24 3.06 11.55
CA SER A 193 4.22 3.52 12.52
C SER A 193 5.66 3.14 12.15
N HIS A 194 6.63 3.87 12.71
CA HIS A 194 8.05 3.55 12.54
C HIS A 194 8.40 2.18 13.14
N GLU A 195 7.74 1.79 14.22
CA GLU A 195 7.93 0.48 14.85
C GLU A 195 7.53 -0.66 13.91
N GLU A 196 6.35 -0.56 13.28
CA GLU A 196 5.90 -1.52 12.27
C GLU A 196 6.86 -1.60 11.08
N LEU A 197 7.36 -0.44 10.61
CA LEU A 197 8.36 -0.41 9.55
C LEU A 197 9.67 -1.12 9.96
N GLN A 198 10.15 -0.92 11.20
CA GLN A 198 11.34 -1.62 11.68
C GLN A 198 11.09 -3.13 11.82
N GLN A 199 9.92 -3.52 12.32
CA GLN A 199 9.53 -4.92 12.43
C GLN A 199 9.45 -5.59 11.05
N TRP A 200 8.90 -4.90 10.05
CA TRP A 200 8.83 -5.38 8.68
C TRP A 200 10.22 -5.56 8.04
N ARG A 201 11.18 -4.70 8.38
CA ARG A 201 12.57 -4.79 7.91
C ARG A 201 13.36 -5.95 8.49
N LEU A 202 12.84 -6.65 9.51
CA LEU A 202 13.49 -7.85 10.04
C LEU A 202 13.54 -8.94 8.96
N PRO A 203 14.66 -9.70 8.84
CA PRO A 203 14.77 -10.76 7.85
C PRO A 203 13.63 -11.77 7.95
N PRO A 204 12.85 -11.98 6.87
CA PRO A 204 11.81 -12.99 6.89
C PRO A 204 12.41 -14.40 6.82
N GLN A 205 11.66 -15.36 7.34
CA GLN A 205 11.97 -16.78 7.16
C GLN A 205 11.65 -17.21 5.73
N VAL A 206 10.60 -16.63 5.14
CA VAL A 206 10.10 -16.98 3.82
C VAL A 206 9.90 -15.75 2.94
N MET A 207 10.44 -15.81 1.73
CA MET A 207 10.11 -14.84 0.69
C MET A 207 9.18 -15.48 -0.35
N VAL A 208 7.97 -14.98 -0.47
CA VAL A 208 7.03 -15.36 -1.53
C VAL A 208 7.32 -14.51 -2.77
N VAL A 209 7.63 -15.13 -3.90
CA VAL A 209 7.98 -14.42 -5.15
C VAL A 209 6.92 -14.70 -6.22
N SER A 210 6.32 -13.65 -6.78
CA SER A 210 5.45 -13.77 -7.96
C SER A 210 6.25 -13.73 -9.25
N MET A 211 5.76 -14.38 -10.31
CA MET A 211 6.36 -14.29 -11.65
C MET A 211 6.04 -12.98 -12.36
N ASP A 212 4.79 -12.52 -12.30
CA ASP A 212 4.31 -11.28 -12.89
C ASP A 212 3.10 -10.70 -12.11
N ASP A 213 2.64 -9.52 -12.54
CA ASP A 213 1.56 -8.77 -11.89
C ASP A 213 0.24 -9.56 -11.79
N ARG A 214 -0.02 -10.51 -12.72
CA ARG A 214 -1.25 -11.33 -12.72
C ARG A 214 -1.31 -12.34 -11.58
N GLN A 215 -0.16 -12.67 -10.98
CA GLN A 215 -0.10 -13.56 -9.81
C GLN A 215 0.08 -12.82 -8.50
N ALA A 216 0.27 -11.49 -8.52
CA ALA A 216 0.55 -10.69 -7.33
C ALA A 216 -0.50 -10.88 -6.22
N HIS A 217 -1.79 -10.88 -6.58
CA HIS A 217 -2.87 -11.10 -5.62
C HIS A 217 -2.83 -12.49 -4.96
N TYR A 218 -2.55 -13.54 -5.74
CA TYR A 218 -2.45 -14.90 -5.19
C TYR A 218 -1.20 -15.05 -4.32
N ALA A 219 -0.05 -14.49 -4.74
CA ALA A 219 1.16 -14.45 -3.93
C ALA A 219 0.94 -13.72 -2.60
N HIS A 220 0.27 -12.56 -2.62
CA HIS A 220 -0.08 -11.83 -1.40
C HIS A 220 -0.99 -12.67 -0.48
N ARG A 221 -2.01 -13.34 -1.02
CA ARG A 221 -2.86 -14.25 -0.22
C ARG A 221 -2.08 -15.40 0.41
N VAL A 222 -1.09 -15.96 -0.28
CA VAL A 222 -0.20 -16.98 0.27
C VAL A 222 0.63 -16.40 1.42
N THR A 223 1.22 -15.22 1.23
CA THR A 223 1.98 -14.51 2.28
C THR A 223 1.13 -14.28 3.53
N GLU A 224 -0.11 -13.82 3.37
CA GLU A 224 -1.03 -13.60 4.49
C GLU A 224 -1.41 -14.89 5.21
N ARG A 225 -1.55 -16.01 4.50
CA ARG A 225 -1.77 -17.33 5.13
C ARG A 225 -0.57 -17.77 5.96
N LEU A 226 0.64 -17.63 5.43
CA LEU A 226 1.87 -17.92 6.16
C LEU A 226 1.99 -17.07 7.43
N ARG A 227 1.70 -15.76 7.34
CA ARG A 227 1.71 -14.87 8.51
C ARG A 227 0.72 -15.32 9.58
N ARG A 228 -0.48 -15.71 9.18
CA ARG A 228 -1.52 -16.21 10.10
C ARG A 228 -1.13 -17.53 10.77
N SER A 229 -0.29 -18.35 10.13
CA SER A 229 0.28 -19.55 10.76
C SER A 229 1.51 -19.28 11.64
N GLY A 230 1.86 -18.01 11.87
CA GLY A 230 3.00 -17.60 12.70
C GLY A 230 4.33 -17.52 11.94
N VAL A 231 4.34 -17.76 10.63
CA VAL A 231 5.55 -17.71 9.80
C VAL A 231 5.87 -16.26 9.43
N ARG A 232 7.13 -15.85 9.64
CA ARG A 232 7.60 -14.54 9.16
C ARG A 232 7.80 -14.59 7.65
N ALA A 233 6.76 -14.23 6.90
CA ALA A 233 6.76 -14.20 5.45
C ALA A 233 6.64 -12.77 4.90
N LEU A 234 7.38 -12.47 3.83
CA LEU A 234 7.19 -11.28 2.99
C LEU A 234 6.88 -11.69 1.55
N ALA A 235 6.36 -10.74 0.77
CA ALA A 235 6.07 -10.94 -0.65
C ALA A 235 6.90 -10.00 -1.52
N ASP A 236 7.60 -10.55 -2.52
CA ASP A 236 8.19 -9.81 -3.62
C ASP A 236 7.24 -9.91 -4.84
N LEU A 237 6.38 -8.90 -4.94
CA LEU A 237 5.34 -8.80 -5.97
C LEU A 237 5.80 -8.04 -7.22
N ARG A 238 7.09 -7.72 -7.33
CA ARG A 238 7.63 -6.86 -8.40
C ARG A 238 7.46 -7.49 -9.79
N SER A 239 7.25 -6.71 -10.83
CA SER A 239 7.18 -7.25 -12.20
C SER A 239 8.59 -7.41 -12.79
N GLU A 240 9.34 -8.40 -12.29
CA GLU A 240 10.75 -8.66 -12.66
C GLU A 240 11.00 -10.14 -12.97
N LYS A 241 12.11 -10.43 -13.67
CA LYS A 241 12.50 -11.82 -13.99
C LYS A 241 12.65 -12.65 -12.71
N ILE A 242 11.92 -13.76 -12.62
CA ILE A 242 11.90 -14.62 -11.42
C ILE A 242 13.29 -15.08 -10.96
N HIS A 243 14.20 -15.38 -11.89
CA HIS A 243 15.58 -15.79 -11.57
C HIS A 243 16.38 -14.69 -10.84
N HIS A 244 16.09 -13.42 -11.14
CA HIS A 244 16.70 -12.27 -10.45
C HIS A 244 16.24 -12.23 -9.00
N LYS A 245 14.91 -12.28 -8.78
CA LYS A 245 14.32 -12.32 -7.43
C LYS A 245 14.83 -13.49 -6.60
N ILE A 246 14.85 -14.69 -7.19
CA ILE A 246 15.33 -15.90 -6.50
C ILE A 246 16.77 -15.71 -6.04
N ARG A 247 17.66 -15.24 -6.92
CA ARG A 247 19.08 -15.01 -6.61
C ARG A 247 19.28 -13.96 -5.53
N GLN A 248 18.48 -12.89 -5.55
CA GLN A 248 18.54 -11.83 -4.55
C GLN A 248 18.17 -12.36 -3.16
N HIS A 249 17.04 -13.06 -3.07
CA HIS A 249 16.48 -13.48 -1.78
C HIS A 249 17.12 -14.76 -1.23
N SER A 250 17.65 -15.65 -2.06
CA SER A 250 18.35 -16.86 -1.58
C SER A 250 19.58 -16.56 -0.71
N GLN A 251 20.08 -15.33 -0.74
CA GLN A 251 21.19 -14.88 0.09
C GLN A 251 20.73 -14.50 1.51
N THR A 252 19.47 -14.11 1.68
CA THR A 252 18.97 -13.46 2.90
C THR A 252 17.90 -14.29 3.62
N VAL A 253 17.14 -15.13 2.91
CA VAL A 253 16.05 -15.92 3.51
C VAL A 253 16.30 -17.42 3.44
N PRO A 254 15.89 -18.20 4.47
CA PRO A 254 15.97 -19.66 4.46
C PRO A 254 15.17 -20.34 3.34
N TYR A 255 13.98 -19.81 3.03
CA TYR A 255 13.05 -20.42 2.07
C TYR A 255 12.47 -19.40 1.10
N LEU A 256 12.30 -19.84 -0.14
CA LEU A 256 11.56 -19.11 -1.16
C LEU A 256 10.33 -19.90 -1.57
N VAL A 257 9.21 -19.19 -1.68
CA VAL A 257 7.94 -19.73 -2.17
C VAL A 257 7.64 -19.08 -3.51
N VAL A 258 7.73 -19.85 -4.58
CA VAL A 258 7.54 -19.36 -5.95
C VAL A 258 6.09 -19.56 -6.37
N VAL A 259 5.50 -18.48 -6.90
CA VAL A 259 4.14 -18.44 -7.40
C VAL A 259 4.13 -18.09 -8.88
N GLY A 260 3.82 -19.08 -9.72
CA GLY A 260 3.54 -18.92 -11.14
C GLY A 260 2.06 -19.13 -11.47
N GLU A 261 1.75 -19.15 -12.77
CA GLU A 261 0.37 -19.33 -13.24
C GLU A 261 -0.19 -20.71 -12.88
N LYS A 262 0.66 -21.76 -12.90
CA LYS A 262 0.26 -23.12 -12.55
C LYS A 262 -0.07 -23.23 -11.06
N GLU A 263 0.77 -22.64 -10.21
CA GLU A 263 0.58 -22.56 -8.75
C GLU A 263 -0.72 -21.84 -8.42
N LYS A 264 -0.96 -20.68 -9.03
CA LYS A 264 -2.20 -19.91 -8.88
C LYS A 264 -3.43 -20.70 -9.30
N ALA A 265 -3.39 -21.35 -10.47
CA ALA A 265 -4.51 -22.11 -11.00
C ALA A 265 -4.80 -23.37 -10.19
N GLY A 266 -3.76 -24.00 -9.63
CA GLY A 266 -3.87 -25.24 -8.86
C GLY A 266 -4.01 -25.07 -7.36
N GLY A 267 -3.94 -23.85 -6.82
CA GLY A 267 -4.06 -23.62 -5.36
C GLY A 267 -2.86 -24.15 -4.56
N PHE A 268 -1.69 -24.30 -5.18
CA PHE A 268 -0.46 -24.76 -4.55
C PHE A 268 0.66 -23.73 -4.71
N VAL A 269 1.85 -24.02 -4.18
CA VAL A 269 3.08 -23.24 -4.35
C VAL A 269 4.28 -24.14 -4.60
N SER A 270 5.34 -23.59 -5.19
CA SER A 270 6.62 -24.28 -5.37
C SER A 270 7.63 -23.77 -4.34
N VAL A 271 8.18 -24.65 -3.51
CA VAL A 271 9.05 -24.27 -2.38
C VAL A 271 10.51 -24.58 -2.69
N ARG A 272 11.41 -23.67 -2.33
CA ARG A 272 12.86 -23.81 -2.54
C ARG A 272 13.61 -23.44 -1.28
N SER A 273 14.72 -24.13 -0.99
CA SER A 273 15.64 -23.71 0.08
C SER A 273 16.63 -22.66 -0.42
N ARG A 274 17.27 -21.95 0.51
CA ARG A 274 18.34 -20.98 0.22
C ARG A 274 19.51 -21.55 -0.56
N SER A 275 19.75 -22.86 -0.45
CA SER A 275 20.83 -23.56 -1.18
C SER A 275 20.51 -23.78 -2.66
N GLY A 276 19.28 -23.49 -3.08
CA GLY A 276 18.80 -23.71 -4.44
C GLY A 276 18.08 -25.06 -4.63
N GLU A 277 18.07 -25.92 -3.60
CA GLU A 277 17.31 -27.17 -3.55
C GLU A 277 15.82 -26.91 -3.80
N ASP A 278 15.24 -27.69 -4.70
CA ASP A 278 13.81 -27.69 -4.98
C ASP A 278 13.13 -28.64 -3.99
N LEU A 279 12.34 -28.08 -3.07
CA LEU A 279 11.60 -28.83 -2.06
C LEU A 279 10.23 -29.29 -2.59
N GLY A 280 9.93 -29.00 -3.85
CA GLY A 280 8.76 -29.48 -4.56
C GLY A 280 7.54 -28.58 -4.46
N ARG A 281 6.43 -29.10 -4.99
CA ARG A 281 5.12 -28.45 -4.97
C ARG A 281 4.34 -28.90 -3.75
N MET A 282 3.75 -27.94 -3.05
CA MET A 282 3.00 -28.19 -1.83
C MET A 282 1.73 -27.35 -1.84
N GLU A 283 0.64 -27.90 -1.31
CA GLU A 283 -0.56 -27.11 -1.04
C GLU A 283 -0.24 -26.00 -0.03
N VAL A 284 -0.94 -24.87 -0.14
CA VAL A 284 -0.65 -23.69 0.69
C VAL A 284 -0.74 -24.03 2.18
N GLU A 285 -1.74 -24.81 2.59
CA GLU A 285 -1.92 -25.23 3.99
C GLU A 285 -0.77 -26.11 4.48
N ALA A 286 -0.34 -27.09 3.66
CA ALA A 286 0.78 -27.97 4.00
C ALA A 286 2.10 -27.20 4.21
N VAL A 287 2.33 -26.14 3.42
CA VAL A 287 3.49 -25.25 3.60
C VAL A 287 3.39 -24.44 4.89
N CYS A 288 2.19 -23.95 5.22
CA CYS A 288 1.95 -23.19 6.45
C CYS A 288 2.20 -24.04 7.70
N GLU A 289 1.74 -25.29 7.69
CA GLU A 289 1.99 -26.26 8.77
C GLU A 289 3.47 -26.60 8.89
N TRP A 290 4.13 -26.91 7.77
CA TRP A 290 5.53 -27.31 7.74
C TRP A 290 6.47 -26.20 8.25
N LEU A 291 6.26 -24.96 7.82
CA LEU A 291 7.07 -23.81 8.23
C LEU A 291 6.70 -23.25 9.61
N GLY A 292 5.46 -23.47 10.06
CA GLY A 292 4.99 -23.03 11.37
C GLY A 292 5.50 -23.88 12.52
N GLN A 293 6.03 -25.07 12.24
CA GLN A 293 6.67 -25.90 13.26
C GLN A 293 8.01 -25.28 13.71
N PRO A 294 8.30 -25.27 15.02
CA PRO A 294 9.61 -24.83 15.51
C PRO A 294 10.69 -25.74 14.93
N GLN A 295 11.58 -25.17 14.13
CA GLN A 295 12.72 -25.91 13.59
C GLN A 295 13.71 -26.15 14.74
N VAL A 296 13.87 -27.43 15.09
CA VAL A 296 14.79 -27.93 16.15
C VAL A 296 16.24 -27.73 15.75
#